data_AF-A0A3N5TI58-F1
#
_entry.id   AF-A0A3N5TI58-F1
#
_cell.length_a   1.000
_cell.length_b   1.000
_cell.length_c   1.000
_cell.angle_alpha   90.00
_cell.angle_beta   90.00
_cell.angle_gamma   90.00
#
_symmetry.space_group_name_H-M   'P 1'
#
loop_
_entity.id
_entity.type
_entity.pdbx_description
1 polymer ?
#
loop_
_entity_poly.entity_id
_entity_poly.type
_entity_poly.pdbx_seq_one_letter_code
_entity_poly.pdbx_strand_id
1 'polypeptide(L)'
;MPRCIFCDKSTEHDIARGRSLCFDCLIRLKKFEVANAREMTRRLFGDEFCNALGRLNKMDMEKVDAASLKNLKEDIEIIKKQSPC
;
A
#
# COMPACT_ATOMS: atom_id res chain seq x y z
N MET A 1 5.49 -30.99 10.51
CA MET A 1 5.34 -29.53 10.46
C MET A 1 5.71 -29.05 9.07
N PRO A 2 4.84 -28.30 8.38
CA PRO A 2 5.14 -27.72 7.07
C PRO A 2 6.31 -26.72 7.16
N ARG A 3 7.00 -26.49 6.02
CA ARG A 3 8.17 -25.60 5.93
C ARG A 3 7.92 -24.41 5.01
N CYS A 4 8.36 -23.24 5.46
CA CYS A 4 8.20 -22.01 4.72
C CYS A 4 8.96 -22.05 3.39
N ILE A 5 8.28 -21.78 2.28
CA ILE A 5 8.85 -21.82 0.93
C ILE A 5 10.03 -20.86 0.68
N PHE A 6 10.24 -19.84 1.52
CA PHE A 6 11.31 -18.85 1.32
C PHE A 6 12.50 -19.03 2.26
N CYS A 7 12.30 -19.59 3.46
CA CYS A 7 13.34 -19.64 4.48
C CYS A 7 13.45 -20.99 5.19
N ASP A 8 12.68 -21.99 4.76
CA ASP A 8 12.64 -23.35 5.29
C ASP A 8 12.35 -23.52 6.79
N LYS A 9 12.05 -22.43 7.51
CA LYS A 9 11.58 -22.49 8.90
C LYS A 9 10.29 -23.29 8.99
N SER A 10 10.13 -24.03 10.08
CA SER A 10 8.86 -24.71 10.41
C SER A 10 7.74 -23.71 10.60
N THR A 11 6.57 -24.02 10.07
CA THR A 11 5.35 -23.23 10.23
C THR A 11 4.25 -24.07 10.86
N GLU A 12 3.29 -23.39 11.50
CA GLU A 12 2.15 -24.04 12.15
C GLU A 12 1.04 -24.40 11.18
N HIS A 13 0.92 -23.64 10.08
CA HIS A 13 -0.16 -23.77 9.12
C HIS A 13 0.34 -23.94 7.70
N ASP A 14 -0.43 -24.70 6.91
CA ASP A 14 -0.29 -24.84 5.47
C ASP A 14 -1.27 -23.89 4.77
N ILE A 15 -0.85 -23.24 3.69
CA ILE A 15 -1.62 -22.14 3.08
C ILE A 15 -2.35 -22.63 1.84
N ALA A 16 -1.67 -23.43 1.00
CA ALA A 16 -2.28 -24.11 -0.14
C ALA A 16 -1.35 -25.19 -0.73
N ARG A 17 -1.90 -26.36 -1.07
CA ARG A 17 -1.24 -27.41 -1.86
C ARG A 17 0.15 -27.83 -1.32
N GLY A 18 0.32 -27.97 0.00
CA GLY A 18 1.59 -28.36 0.62
C GLY A 18 2.62 -27.24 0.68
N ARG A 19 2.23 -25.99 0.41
CA ARG A 19 3.09 -24.80 0.51
C ARG A 19 2.69 -23.98 1.72
N SER A 20 3.68 -23.69 2.55
CA SER A 20 3.51 -22.85 3.73
C SER A 20 4.41 -21.61 3.71
N LEU A 21 4.02 -20.60 4.47
CA LEU A 21 4.73 -19.34 4.60
C LEU A 21 4.81 -19.00 6.09
N CYS A 22 6.02 -18.69 6.59
CA CYS A 22 6.15 -18.21 7.94
C CYS A 22 5.70 -16.74 8.03
N PHE A 23 5.29 -16.33 9.23
CA PHE A 23 4.82 -14.97 9.48
C PHE A 23 5.86 -13.90 9.11
N ASP A 24 7.15 -14.14 9.39
CA ASP A 24 8.25 -13.25 9.01
C ASP A 24 8.31 -13.00 7.49
N CYS A 25 8.22 -14.07 6.70
CA CYS A 25 8.28 -13.98 5.24
C CYS A 25 7.02 -13.33 4.67
N LEU A 26 5.84 -13.58 5.27
CA LEU A 26 4.61 -12.88 4.90
C LEU A 26 4.72 -11.37 5.12
N ILE A 27 5.24 -10.94 6.28
CA ILE A 27 5.47 -9.52 6.57
C ILE A 27 6.43 -8.91 5.55
N ARG A 28 7.54 -9.60 5.24
CA ARG A 28 8.53 -9.11 4.25
C ARG A 28 7.92 -9.00 2.86
N LEU A 29 7.16 -10.01 2.43
CA LEU A 29 6.46 -9.98 1.15
C LEU A 29 5.50 -8.79 1.11
N LYS A 30 4.72 -8.56 2.17
CA LYS A 30 3.77 -7.45 2.20
C LYS A 30 4.46 -6.09 2.17
N LYS A 31 5.57 -5.92 2.90
CA LYS A 31 6.40 -4.71 2.84
C LYS A 31 6.94 -4.46 1.44
N PHE A 32 7.42 -5.52 0.77
CA PHE A 32 7.91 -5.45 -0.61
C PHE A 32 6.80 -5.05 -1.57
N GLU A 33 5.62 -5.69 -1.51
CA GLU A 33 4.45 -5.33 -2.33
C GLU A 33 4.06 -3.87 -2.17
N VAL A 34 3.96 -3.37 -0.94
CA VAL A 34 3.57 -1.98 -0.67
C VAL A 34 4.64 -1.01 -1.21
N ALA A 35 5.92 -1.31 -1.01
CA ALA A 35 7.01 -0.49 -1.54
C ALA A 35 6.99 -0.46 -3.08
N ASN A 36 6.81 -1.61 -3.72
CA ASN A 36 6.72 -1.72 -5.17
C ASN A 36 5.47 -1.05 -5.72
N ALA A 37 4.31 -1.23 -5.09
CA ALA A 37 3.08 -0.57 -5.50
C ALA A 37 3.27 0.95 -5.48
N ARG A 38 3.84 1.50 -4.40
CA ARG A 38 4.12 2.93 -4.28
C ARG A 38 5.09 3.42 -5.37
N GLU A 39 6.16 2.67 -5.60
CA GLU A 39 7.15 3.01 -6.64
C GLU A 39 6.55 2.92 -8.05
N MET A 40 5.71 1.92 -8.33
CA MET A 40 4.98 1.82 -9.60
C MET A 40 3.99 2.97 -9.78
N THR A 41 3.19 3.29 -8.76
CA THR A 41 2.26 4.43 -8.81
C THR A 41 3.01 5.74 -9.06
N ARG A 42 4.18 5.93 -8.42
CA ARG A 42 5.04 7.09 -8.66
C ARG A 42 5.53 7.14 -10.11
N ARG A 43 5.93 6.02 -10.70
CA ARG A 43 6.39 5.99 -12.09
C ARG A 43 5.27 6.25 -13.10
N LEU A 44 4.05 5.79 -12.80
CA LEU A 44 2.90 5.93 -13.69
C LEU A 44 2.27 7.32 -13.62
N PHE A 45 2.16 7.91 -12.43
CA PHE A 45 1.41 9.14 -12.19
C PHE A 45 2.25 10.30 -11.65
N GLY A 46 3.51 10.06 -11.29
CA GLY A 46 4.41 11.07 -10.74
C GLY A 46 4.34 11.21 -9.21
N ASP A 47 5.25 12.04 -8.68
CA ASP A 47 5.40 12.27 -7.24
C ASP A 47 4.23 13.06 -6.65
N GLU A 48 3.68 14.04 -7.38
CA GLU A 48 2.55 14.85 -6.91
C GLU A 48 1.30 13.99 -6.65
N PHE A 49 0.99 13.06 -7.56
CA PHE A 49 -0.09 12.09 -7.37
C PHE A 49 0.09 11.26 -6.10
N CYS A 50 1.28 10.68 -5.91
CA CYS A 50 1.56 9.82 -4.77
C CYS A 50 1.48 10.58 -3.45
N ASN A 51 1.90 11.85 -3.45
CA ASN A 51 1.82 12.70 -2.27
C ASN A 51 0.37 13.10 -1.95
N ALA A 52 -0.43 13.45 -2.96
CA ALA A 52 -1.86 13.72 -2.80
C ALA A 52 -2.60 12.48 -2.26
N LEU A 53 -2.39 11.31 -2.90
CA LEU A 53 -2.97 10.05 -2.45
C LEU A 53 -2.55 9.68 -1.01
N GLY A 54 -1.28 9.94 -0.67
CA GLY A 54 -0.74 9.71 0.66
C GLY A 54 -1.34 10.62 1.74
N ARG A 55 -1.65 11.88 1.40
CA ARG A 55 -2.35 12.82 2.29
C ARG A 55 -3.79 12.37 2.50
N LEU A 56 -4.51 12.01 1.44
CA LEU A 56 -5.89 11.51 1.52
C LEU A 56 -5.99 10.24 2.38
N ASN A 57 -5.09 9.28 2.21
CA ASN A 57 -5.10 8.02 2.98
C ASN A 57 -4.80 8.19 4.48
N LYS A 58 -4.15 9.28 4.87
CA LYS A 58 -3.83 9.58 6.27
C LYS A 58 -4.81 10.55 6.92
N MET A 59 -5.80 11.01 6.16
CA MET A 59 -6.73 12.01 6.63
C MET A 59 -7.77 11.37 7.56
N ASP A 60 -7.83 11.88 8.78
CA ASP A 60 -8.85 11.50 9.75
C ASP A 60 -10.13 12.28 9.43
N MET A 61 -11.12 11.60 8.84
CA MET A 61 -12.37 12.20 8.37
C MET A 61 -13.18 12.87 9.50
N GLU A 62 -12.93 12.49 10.75
CA GLU A 62 -13.61 13.09 11.92
C GLU A 62 -12.98 14.41 12.38
N LYS A 63 -11.76 14.74 11.92
CA LYS A 63 -11.00 15.93 12.35
C LYS A 63 -10.72 16.94 11.24
N VAL A 64 -11.51 16.91 10.17
CA VAL A 64 -11.27 17.77 9.00
C VAL A 64 -11.74 19.19 9.30
N ASP A 65 -10.78 20.11 9.49
CA ASP A 65 -11.04 21.54 9.59
C ASP A 65 -11.21 22.20 8.21
N ALA A 66 -11.65 23.46 8.19
CA ALA A 66 -11.93 24.20 6.95
C ALA A 66 -10.67 24.40 6.06
N ALA A 67 -9.48 24.44 6.66
CA ALA A 67 -8.22 24.53 5.91
C ALA A 67 -7.86 23.20 5.25
N SER A 68 -8.06 22.08 5.97
CA SER A 68 -7.89 20.72 5.48
C SER A 68 -8.85 20.41 4.33
N LEU A 69 -10.07 20.96 4.36
CA LEU A 69 -11.05 20.89 3.27
C LEU A 69 -10.57 21.55 1.96
N LYS A 70 -9.80 22.65 2.04
CA LYS A 70 -9.23 23.29 0.85
C LYS A 70 -8.13 22.42 0.24
N ASN A 71 -7.21 21.94 1.07
CA ASN A 71 -6.13 21.04 0.64
C ASN A 71 -6.68 19.73 0.06
N LEU A 72 -7.77 19.21 0.63
CA LEU A 72 -8.48 18.03 0.12
C LEU A 72 -8.96 18.24 -1.33
N LYS A 73 -9.57 19.39 -1.62
CA LYS A 73 -10.08 19.69 -2.97
C LYS A 73 -8.95 19.75 -3.99
N GLU A 74 -7.84 20.38 -3.62
CA GLU A 74 -6.65 20.46 -4.48
C GLU A 74 -6.07 19.06 -4.75
N ASP A 75 -5.96 18.21 -3.72
CA ASP A 75 -5.47 16.83 -3.85
C ASP A 75 -6.37 15.95 -4.74
N ILE A 76 -7.70 16.10 -4.62
CA ILE A 76 -8.66 15.39 -5.47
C ILE A 76 -8.52 15.82 -6.94
N GLU A 77 -8.33 17.12 -7.20
CA GLU A 77 -8.17 17.61 -8.57
C GLU A 77 -6.86 17.15 -9.22
N ILE A 78 -5.76 17.03 -8.45
CA ILE A 78 -4.50 16.41 -8.92
C ILE A 78 -4.76 14.96 -9.34
N ILE A 79 -5.45 14.18 -8.50
CA ILE A 79 -5.74 12.77 -8.78
C ILE A 79 -6.64 12.62 -10.01
N LYS A 80 -7.68 13.44 -10.16
CA LYS A 80 -8.58 13.40 -11.32
C LYS A 80 -7.88 13.75 -12.64
N LYS A 81 -6.96 14.73 -12.62
CA LYS A 81 -6.21 15.11 -13.83
C LYS A 81 -5.31 13.99 -14.35
N GLN A 82 -4.82 13.14 -13.45
CA GLN A 82 -3.80 12.13 -13.77
C GLN A 82 -4.37 10.71 -13.80
N SER A 83 -5.60 10.49 -13.33
CA SER A 83 -6.32 9.22 -13.49
C SER A 83 -7.16 9.26 -14.77
N PRO A 84 -6.78 8.56 -15.85
CA PRO A 84 -7.64 8.42 -17.02
C PRO A 84 -8.82 7.52 -16.63
N CYS A 85 -9.98 8.13 -16.39
CA CYS A 85 -11.26 7.45 -16.37
C CYS A 85 -11.72 7.22 -17.82
#